data_AF-A0A7S9DPT4-F1
#
_entry.id   AF-A0A7S9DPT4-F1
#
_cell.length_a   1.000
_cell.length_b   1.000
_cell.length_c   1.000
_cell.angle_alpha   90.00
_cell.angle_beta   90.00
_cell.angle_gamma   90.00
#
_symmetry.space_group_name_H-M   'P 1'
#
loop_
_entity.id
_entity.type
_entity.pdbx_description
1 polymer ?
#
loop_
_entity_poly.entity_id
_entity_poly.type
_entity_poly.pdbx_seq_one_letter_code
_entity_poly.pdbx_strand_id
1 'polypeptide(L)'
;MRNKDLDPKIGIPLKVITARLEHVKFNLNGLMKRVEAYAIARQNSKDPHECLISGDEWTYAALDCRDPIWRERMKRTSTIMGVQATGQEIPLSFINQLPCNIGEIITLGSWSLTKNIYRFEDQVIQMLVKTEYNRSIPGFLLNLPDIAIYVQTDNANLYVQNEQVVGVIFAKNTLNDRKVLFTTVYTDTGLAKTITMHFPDDDDFESTVEDCMTDFIDTFFDEKNLPDEQEINTFMELQKKLINLILWFSQKEPDLRPLTPETTQARPKLELIKRELRLFEANKYKPTIVGTETNKKINEAILKRDEDLKSGNYKGTKKPHPRIPHWNFYWLGKRGTKEKWVNHWIPFQIVGGVPKDKGL
;
A
#
# COMPACT_ATOMS: atom_id res chain seq x y z
N MET A 1 -1.69 -19.03 -8.23
CA MET A 1 -2.89 -19.88 -7.98
C MET A 1 -4.12 -19.24 -8.60
N ARG A 2 -5.12 -20.01 -9.03
CA ARG A 2 -6.44 -19.43 -9.40
C ARG A 2 -7.26 -19.22 -8.12
N ASN A 3 -8.27 -18.35 -8.17
CA ASN A 3 -9.04 -18.00 -6.96
C ASN A 3 -9.63 -19.23 -6.24
N LYS A 4 -10.23 -20.18 -6.98
CA LYS A 4 -10.80 -21.42 -6.43
C LYS A 4 -9.79 -22.35 -5.73
N ASP A 5 -8.50 -22.17 -6.00
CA ASP A 5 -7.43 -23.00 -5.46
C ASP A 5 -6.85 -22.38 -4.16
N LEU A 6 -7.28 -21.16 -3.77
CA LEU A 6 -6.79 -20.45 -2.59
C LEU A 6 -7.47 -20.92 -1.30
N ASP A 7 -6.74 -20.85 -0.19
CA ASP A 7 -7.31 -20.99 1.16
C ASP A 7 -8.48 -20.00 1.33
N PRO A 8 -9.63 -20.41 1.90
CA PRO A 8 -10.79 -19.52 2.12
C PRO A 8 -10.45 -18.21 2.84
N LYS A 9 -9.49 -18.21 3.78
CA LYS A 9 -9.02 -17.01 4.48
C LYS A 9 -8.40 -15.98 3.53
N ILE A 10 -7.86 -16.44 2.39
CA ILE A 10 -7.31 -15.58 1.35
C ILE A 10 -8.36 -15.30 0.26
N GLY A 11 -9.06 -16.34 -0.18
CA GLY A 11 -9.99 -16.27 -1.32
C GLY A 11 -11.23 -15.41 -1.05
N ILE A 12 -11.77 -15.40 0.18
CA ILE A 12 -12.99 -14.65 0.50
C ILE A 12 -12.76 -13.13 0.44
N PRO A 13 -11.79 -12.53 1.15
CA PRO A 13 -11.56 -11.08 1.07
C PRO A 13 -11.14 -10.64 -0.34
N LEU A 14 -10.42 -11.50 -1.06
CA LEU A 14 -9.99 -11.24 -2.44
C LEU A 14 -11.16 -11.07 -3.42
N LYS A 15 -12.37 -11.57 -3.12
CA LYS A 15 -13.55 -11.39 -3.96
C LYS A 15 -13.91 -9.91 -4.13
N VAL A 16 -13.78 -9.10 -3.08
CA VAL A 16 -14.05 -7.66 -3.15
C VAL A 16 -13.11 -7.02 -4.18
N ILE A 17 -11.80 -7.23 -4.03
CA ILE A 17 -10.80 -6.67 -4.94
C ILE A 17 -10.99 -7.16 -6.38
N THR A 18 -11.30 -8.45 -6.55
CA THR A 18 -11.51 -9.03 -7.88
C THR A 18 -12.75 -8.44 -8.54
N ALA A 19 -13.86 -8.28 -7.80
CA ALA A 19 -15.07 -7.65 -8.32
C ALA A 19 -14.83 -6.18 -8.70
N ARG A 20 -14.04 -5.43 -7.90
CA ARG A 20 -13.65 -4.05 -8.23
C ARG A 20 -12.77 -3.97 -9.48
N LEU A 21 -11.78 -4.87 -9.61
CA LEU A 21 -10.96 -4.96 -10.82
C LEU A 21 -11.80 -5.29 -12.06
N GLU A 22 -12.74 -6.22 -11.94
CA GLU A 22 -13.69 -6.56 -13.01
C GLU A 22 -14.59 -5.37 -13.36
N HIS A 23 -15.08 -4.63 -12.37
CA HIS A 23 -15.87 -3.42 -12.57
C HIS A 23 -15.07 -2.35 -13.34
N VAL A 24 -13.81 -2.10 -12.98
CA VAL A 24 -12.91 -1.19 -13.72
C VAL A 24 -12.78 -1.64 -15.18
N LYS A 25 -12.46 -2.93 -15.41
CA LYS A 25 -12.26 -3.47 -16.76
C LYS A 25 -13.52 -3.45 -17.61
N PHE A 26 -14.68 -3.71 -17.00
CA PHE A 26 -15.97 -3.69 -17.68
C PHE A 26 -16.32 -2.28 -18.16
N ASN A 27 -16.17 -1.28 -17.28
CA ASN A 27 -16.52 0.10 -17.62
C ASN A 27 -15.44 0.83 -18.47
N LEU A 28 -14.19 0.40 -18.37
CA LEU A 28 -13.06 0.93 -19.15
C LEU A 28 -12.53 -0.15 -20.11
N ASN A 29 -13.40 -0.60 -21.02
CA ASN A 29 -13.04 -1.64 -21.98
C ASN A 29 -11.83 -1.23 -22.83
N GLY A 30 -10.82 -2.10 -22.90
CA GLY A 30 -9.57 -1.85 -23.61
C GLY A 30 -8.52 -1.08 -22.81
N LEU A 31 -8.74 -0.79 -21.51
CA LEU A 31 -7.81 -0.06 -20.65
C LEU A 31 -6.38 -0.60 -20.75
N MET A 32 -6.20 -1.91 -20.55
CA MET A 32 -4.86 -2.54 -20.61
C MET A 32 -4.17 -2.36 -21.96
N LYS A 33 -4.92 -2.39 -23.07
CA LYS A 33 -4.34 -2.19 -24.41
C LYS A 33 -3.88 -0.75 -24.61
N ARG A 34 -4.60 0.23 -24.06
CA ARG A 34 -4.21 1.64 -24.11
C ARG A 34 -2.99 1.90 -23.22
N VAL A 35 -3.00 1.35 -22.01
CA VAL A 35 -1.86 1.41 -21.08
C VAL A 35 -0.61 0.76 -21.69
N GLU A 36 -0.74 -0.39 -22.35
CA GLU A 36 0.35 -1.00 -23.12
C GLU A 36 0.90 -0.05 -24.19
N ALA A 37 0.04 0.58 -24.98
CA ALA A 37 0.47 1.53 -26.01
C ALA A 37 1.22 2.74 -25.41
N TYR A 38 0.74 3.27 -24.29
CA TYR A 38 1.43 4.35 -23.57
C TYR A 38 2.77 3.90 -23.00
N ALA A 39 2.84 2.71 -22.38
CA ALA A 39 4.09 2.16 -21.85
C ALA A 39 5.15 1.93 -22.94
N ILE A 40 4.74 1.46 -24.12
CA ILE A 40 5.63 1.28 -25.29
C ILE A 40 6.11 2.64 -25.81
N ALA A 41 5.20 3.60 -25.95
CA ALA A 41 5.57 4.95 -26.38
C ALA A 41 6.58 5.59 -25.41
N ARG A 42 6.38 5.39 -24.10
CA ARG A 42 7.29 5.86 -23.04
C ARG A 42 8.63 5.14 -23.07
N GLN A 43 8.69 3.82 -23.27
CA GLN A 43 9.96 3.09 -23.35
C GLN A 43 10.83 3.54 -24.53
N ASN A 44 10.22 4.03 -25.60
CA ASN A 44 10.94 4.62 -26.73
C ASN A 44 11.43 6.05 -26.46
N SER A 45 11.01 6.67 -25.35
CA SER A 45 11.58 7.94 -24.88
C SER A 45 12.97 7.65 -24.28
N LYS A 46 13.90 8.62 -24.39
CA LYS A 46 15.24 8.50 -23.79
C LYS A 46 15.24 8.74 -22.28
N ASP A 47 14.08 8.79 -21.64
CA ASP A 47 13.92 9.25 -20.26
C ASP A 47 13.95 8.06 -19.26
N PRO A 48 14.94 7.98 -18.36
CA PRO A 48 14.98 6.94 -17.35
C PRO A 48 13.95 7.20 -16.25
N HIS A 49 12.95 6.33 -16.12
CA HIS A 49 11.93 6.44 -15.07
C HIS A 49 11.96 5.28 -14.06
N GLU A 50 11.53 5.60 -12.84
CA GLU A 50 11.45 4.67 -11.70
C GLU A 50 10.32 3.63 -11.85
N CYS A 51 9.22 4.00 -12.51
CA CYS A 51 8.04 3.16 -12.72
C CYS A 51 7.90 2.70 -14.18
N LEU A 52 7.43 1.46 -14.38
CA LEU A 52 7.10 0.95 -15.73
C LEU A 52 5.95 1.75 -16.37
N ILE A 53 4.96 2.12 -15.56
CA ILE A 53 3.72 2.81 -15.97
C ILE A 53 3.37 3.79 -14.86
N SER A 54 3.31 5.08 -15.17
CA SER A 54 2.96 6.12 -14.22
C SER A 54 1.44 6.24 -14.03
N GLY A 55 1.02 6.96 -12.99
CA GLY A 55 -0.36 7.37 -12.75
C GLY A 55 -0.93 8.17 -13.93
N ASP A 56 -0.10 8.93 -14.64
CA ASP A 56 -0.53 9.69 -15.82
C ASP A 56 -0.96 8.78 -16.96
N GLU A 57 -0.19 7.72 -17.27
CA GLU A 57 -0.58 6.76 -18.31
C GLU A 57 -1.87 6.00 -17.95
N TRP A 58 -2.04 5.62 -16.68
CA TRP A 58 -3.30 5.03 -16.22
C TRP A 58 -4.47 5.99 -16.39
N THR A 59 -4.27 7.26 -16.05
CA THR A 59 -5.29 8.32 -16.15
C THR A 59 -5.65 8.61 -17.60
N TYR A 60 -4.66 8.81 -18.46
CA TYR A 60 -4.88 9.03 -19.88
C TYR A 60 -5.56 7.85 -20.56
N ALA A 61 -5.14 6.62 -20.25
CA ALA A 61 -5.78 5.43 -20.80
C ALA A 61 -7.24 5.30 -20.35
N ALA A 62 -7.54 5.61 -19.09
CA ALA A 62 -8.91 5.61 -18.57
C ALA A 62 -9.79 6.67 -19.27
N LEU A 63 -9.28 7.88 -19.45
CA LEU A 63 -9.97 8.95 -20.17
C LEU A 63 -10.18 8.60 -21.64
N ASP A 64 -9.18 8.05 -22.31
CA ASP A 64 -9.29 7.61 -23.70
C ASP A 64 -10.32 6.47 -23.87
N CYS A 65 -10.50 5.62 -22.86
CA CYS A 65 -11.56 4.61 -22.83
C CYS A 65 -12.93 5.25 -22.65
N ARG A 66 -13.05 6.25 -21.78
CA ARG A 66 -14.33 6.90 -21.42
C ARG A 66 -14.82 7.88 -22.48
N ASP A 67 -13.91 8.70 -23.00
CA ASP A 67 -14.16 9.77 -23.97
C ASP A 67 -12.97 9.88 -24.92
N PRO A 68 -12.94 9.14 -26.06
CA PRO A 68 -11.79 9.12 -26.97
C PRO A 68 -11.37 10.48 -27.55
N ILE A 69 -12.24 11.50 -27.46
CA ILE A 69 -11.99 12.86 -27.96
C ILE A 69 -11.76 13.86 -26.82
N TRP A 70 -11.56 13.40 -25.57
CA TRP A 70 -11.39 14.26 -24.40
C TRP A 70 -10.26 15.28 -24.58
N ARG A 71 -9.16 14.91 -25.25
CA ARG A 71 -8.04 15.82 -25.56
C ARG A 71 -8.44 16.94 -26.51
N GLU A 72 -9.30 16.65 -27.49
CA GLU A 72 -9.83 17.68 -28.40
C GLU A 72 -10.78 18.62 -27.66
N ARG A 73 -11.65 18.06 -26.79
CA ARG A 73 -12.54 18.85 -25.94
C ARG A 73 -11.75 19.74 -25.00
N MET A 74 -10.72 19.22 -24.34
CA MET A 74 -9.81 19.99 -23.49
C MET A 74 -9.18 21.14 -24.26
N LYS A 75 -8.58 20.88 -25.44
CA LYS A 75 -8.00 21.93 -26.30
C LYS A 75 -9.02 23.02 -26.66
N ARG A 76 -10.25 22.65 -27.03
CA ARG A 76 -11.33 23.61 -27.33
C ARG A 76 -11.68 24.44 -26.10
N THR A 77 -11.83 23.82 -24.94
CA THR A 77 -12.13 24.53 -23.68
C THR A 77 -11.01 25.51 -23.31
N SER A 78 -9.74 25.08 -23.35
CA SER A 78 -8.59 25.96 -23.10
C SER A 78 -8.55 27.14 -24.07
N THR A 79 -8.85 26.90 -25.36
CA THR A 79 -8.94 27.96 -26.38
C THR A 79 -10.04 28.97 -26.07
N ILE A 80 -11.23 28.51 -25.68
CA ILE A 80 -12.36 29.38 -25.30
C ILE A 80 -12.02 30.21 -24.06
N MET A 81 -11.32 29.61 -23.09
CA MET A 81 -10.92 30.28 -21.84
C MET A 81 -9.70 31.19 -22.01
N GLY A 82 -9.08 31.24 -23.20
CA GLY A 82 -7.89 32.05 -23.45
C GLY A 82 -6.63 31.55 -22.73
N VAL A 83 -6.58 30.27 -22.36
CA VAL A 83 -5.46 29.66 -21.62
C VAL A 83 -4.71 28.67 -22.52
N GLN A 84 -3.38 28.64 -22.45
CA GLN A 84 -2.57 27.69 -23.23
C GLN A 84 -2.82 26.25 -22.75
N ALA A 85 -3.12 25.34 -23.69
CA ALA A 85 -3.44 23.93 -23.39
C ALA A 85 -2.22 23.03 -23.14
N THR A 86 -1.00 23.51 -23.37
CA THR A 86 0.23 22.71 -23.29
C THR A 86 0.77 22.68 -21.86
N GLY A 87 0.86 21.49 -21.27
CA GLY A 87 1.42 21.28 -19.93
C GLY A 87 0.47 21.54 -18.76
N GLN A 88 -0.84 21.68 -19.00
CA GLN A 88 -1.82 21.80 -17.92
C GLN A 88 -2.19 20.44 -17.34
N GLU A 89 -2.37 20.41 -16.01
CA GLU A 89 -2.96 19.28 -15.30
C GLU A 89 -4.33 18.94 -15.91
N ILE A 90 -4.68 17.65 -15.87
CA ILE A 90 -5.96 17.17 -16.40
C ILE A 90 -7.09 17.82 -15.56
N PRO A 91 -8.03 18.55 -16.17
CA PRO A 91 -9.08 19.20 -15.38
C PRO A 91 -9.92 18.17 -14.65
N LEU A 92 -10.21 18.43 -13.36
CA LEU A 92 -11.01 17.54 -12.49
C LEU A 92 -12.37 17.20 -13.11
N SER A 93 -12.96 18.10 -13.90
CA SER A 93 -14.22 17.87 -14.61
C SER A 93 -14.18 16.69 -15.59
N PHE A 94 -13.02 16.31 -16.12
CA PHE A 94 -12.83 15.10 -16.91
C PHE A 94 -12.62 13.87 -16.03
N ILE A 95 -11.79 14.01 -14.98
CA ILE A 95 -11.48 12.92 -14.04
C ILE A 95 -12.76 12.44 -13.34
N ASN A 96 -13.63 13.36 -12.92
CA ASN A 96 -14.88 13.07 -12.22
C ASN A 96 -15.95 12.39 -13.11
N GLN A 97 -15.71 12.23 -14.41
CA GLN A 97 -16.58 11.48 -15.32
C GLN A 97 -16.19 10.00 -15.44
N LEU A 98 -15.06 9.61 -14.84
CA LEU A 98 -14.63 8.22 -14.81
C LEU A 98 -15.56 7.39 -13.92
N PRO A 99 -15.77 6.11 -14.25
CA PRO A 99 -16.65 5.21 -13.50
C PRO A 99 -16.11 4.85 -12.09
N CYS A 100 -14.83 5.10 -11.85
CA CYS A 100 -14.13 4.83 -10.60
C CYS A 100 -13.20 6.00 -10.30
N ASN A 101 -12.87 6.19 -9.02
CA ASN A 101 -11.86 7.20 -8.67
C ASN A 101 -10.52 6.84 -9.29
N ILE A 102 -9.74 7.85 -9.69
CA ILE A 102 -8.51 7.60 -10.45
C ILE A 102 -7.46 6.83 -9.64
N GLY A 103 -7.39 7.06 -8.33
CA GLY A 103 -6.51 6.32 -7.44
C GLY A 103 -6.80 4.82 -7.45
N GLU A 104 -8.07 4.41 -7.49
CA GLU A 104 -8.49 3.01 -7.59
C GLU A 104 -8.12 2.40 -8.94
N ILE A 105 -8.25 3.15 -10.04
CA ILE A 105 -7.81 2.71 -11.37
C ILE A 105 -6.29 2.46 -11.36
N ILE A 106 -5.52 3.39 -10.80
CA ILE A 106 -4.05 3.30 -10.70
C ILE A 106 -3.63 2.11 -9.83
N THR A 107 -4.22 1.96 -8.64
CA THR A 107 -3.84 0.89 -7.70
C THR A 107 -4.25 -0.49 -8.22
N LEU A 108 -5.47 -0.67 -8.71
CA LEU A 108 -5.93 -1.94 -9.28
C LEU A 108 -5.19 -2.29 -10.57
N GLY A 109 -4.97 -1.31 -11.44
CA GLY A 109 -4.23 -1.49 -12.69
C GLY A 109 -2.78 -1.91 -12.42
N SER A 110 -2.10 -1.20 -11.51
CA SER A 110 -0.72 -1.53 -11.12
C SER A 110 -0.65 -2.90 -10.44
N TRP A 111 -1.59 -3.21 -9.56
CA TRP A 111 -1.64 -4.51 -8.88
C TRP A 111 -1.98 -5.66 -9.83
N SER A 112 -2.78 -5.45 -10.87
CA SER A 112 -3.15 -6.53 -11.80
C SER A 112 -1.97 -7.08 -12.60
N LEU A 113 -0.89 -6.30 -12.73
CA LEU A 113 0.37 -6.71 -13.35
C LEU A 113 1.11 -7.77 -12.53
N THR A 114 0.88 -7.85 -11.22
CA THR A 114 1.66 -8.70 -10.30
C THR A 114 0.79 -9.71 -9.57
N LYS A 115 -0.42 -9.29 -9.17
CA LYS A 115 -1.39 -10.01 -8.33
C LYS A 115 -0.78 -10.61 -7.06
N ASN A 116 0.20 -9.89 -6.49
CA ASN A 116 0.80 -10.23 -5.21
C ASN A 116 -0.19 -9.97 -4.07
N ILE A 117 -0.35 -10.95 -3.18
CA ILE A 117 -1.26 -10.87 -2.03
C ILE A 117 -0.45 -11.10 -0.76
N TYR A 118 -0.56 -10.20 0.20
CA TYR A 118 0.09 -10.30 1.50
C TYR A 118 -0.98 -10.40 2.58
N ARG A 119 -0.97 -11.50 3.33
CA ARG A 119 -1.83 -11.69 4.50
C ARG A 119 -0.96 -11.82 5.74
N PHE A 120 -1.07 -10.88 6.65
CA PHE A 120 -0.41 -10.98 7.94
C PHE A 120 -1.11 -11.99 8.84
N GLU A 121 -0.32 -12.67 9.66
CA GLU A 121 -0.84 -13.46 10.77
C GLU A 121 -1.58 -12.58 11.79
N ASP A 122 -2.60 -13.15 12.44
CA ASP A 122 -3.57 -12.41 13.25
C ASP A 122 -2.92 -11.58 14.36
N GLN A 123 -1.99 -12.16 15.16
CA GLN A 123 -1.36 -11.39 16.23
C GLN A 123 -0.45 -10.28 15.70
N VAL A 124 0.20 -10.52 14.57
CA VAL A 124 1.17 -9.58 13.99
C VAL A 124 0.44 -8.34 13.48
N ILE A 125 -0.61 -8.51 12.68
CA ILE A 125 -1.37 -7.36 12.16
C ILE A 125 -2.04 -6.57 13.27
N GLN A 126 -2.60 -7.24 14.28
CA GLN A 126 -3.24 -6.59 15.42
C GLN A 126 -2.25 -5.74 16.23
N MET A 127 -0.99 -6.14 16.32
CA MET A 127 0.05 -5.34 16.96
C MET A 127 0.50 -4.16 16.09
N LEU A 128 0.65 -4.37 14.79
CA LEU A 128 1.08 -3.32 13.85
C LEU A 128 0.07 -2.17 13.76
N VAL A 129 -1.22 -2.47 13.63
CA VAL A 129 -2.26 -1.43 13.50
C VAL A 129 -2.55 -0.69 14.81
N LYS A 130 -2.12 -1.24 15.95
CA LYS A 130 -2.18 -0.58 17.27
C LYS A 130 -0.94 0.23 17.58
N THR A 131 0.12 0.10 16.78
CA THR A 131 1.36 0.87 16.99
C THR A 131 1.11 2.30 16.54
N GLU A 132 1.34 3.27 17.43
CA GLU A 132 1.26 4.67 17.06
C GLU A 132 2.44 5.05 16.16
N TYR A 133 2.16 5.80 15.09
CA TYR A 133 3.16 6.32 14.18
C TYR A 133 3.05 7.84 14.09
N ASN A 134 3.94 8.54 14.79
CA ASN A 134 3.98 10.01 14.87
C ASN A 134 5.41 10.53 14.66
N ARG A 135 6.08 10.05 13.61
CA ARG A 135 7.48 10.41 13.28
C ARG A 135 7.59 10.79 11.81
N SER A 136 8.74 11.35 11.45
CA SER A 136 9.07 11.62 10.06
C SER A 136 9.28 10.34 9.25
N ILE A 137 8.93 10.40 7.96
CA ILE A 137 9.00 9.28 7.04
C ILE A 137 9.80 9.67 5.79
N PRO A 138 11.09 9.39 5.71
CA PRO A 138 11.80 9.48 4.44
C PRO A 138 11.34 8.40 3.48
N GLY A 139 11.47 8.71 2.19
CA GLY A 139 11.13 7.82 1.09
C GLY A 139 11.74 6.43 1.20
N PHE A 140 13.02 6.34 1.56
CA PHE A 140 13.73 5.04 1.61
C PHE A 140 13.19 4.09 2.69
N LEU A 141 12.42 4.59 3.67
CA LEU A 141 11.76 3.76 4.68
C LEU A 141 10.46 3.14 4.16
N LEU A 142 9.90 3.60 3.05
CA LEU A 142 8.66 3.09 2.47
C LEU A 142 8.95 2.17 1.28
N ASN A 143 9.59 1.03 1.55
CA ASN A 143 9.88 0.04 0.53
C ASN A 143 8.73 -0.93 0.35
N LEU A 144 8.09 -0.85 -0.81
CA LEU A 144 7.15 -1.86 -1.27
C LEU A 144 7.90 -2.99 -1.99
N PRO A 145 7.52 -4.27 -1.78
CA PRO A 145 8.10 -5.40 -2.52
C PRO A 145 7.88 -5.35 -4.04
N ASP A 146 6.90 -4.58 -4.51
CA ASP A 146 6.52 -4.47 -5.93
C ASP A 146 5.87 -3.10 -6.20
N ILE A 147 5.59 -2.78 -7.46
CA ILE A 147 4.96 -1.52 -7.90
C ILE A 147 3.61 -1.27 -7.22
N ALA A 148 2.90 -2.35 -6.90
CA ALA A 148 1.70 -2.33 -6.10
C ALA A 148 1.51 -3.66 -5.38
N ILE A 149 1.07 -3.60 -4.12
CA ILE A 149 0.81 -4.76 -3.29
C ILE A 149 -0.59 -4.72 -2.71
N TYR A 150 -1.28 -5.86 -2.70
CA TYR A 150 -2.54 -6.02 -1.98
C TYR A 150 -2.25 -6.64 -0.61
N VAL A 151 -2.62 -5.92 0.46
CA VAL A 151 -2.59 -6.41 1.84
C VAL A 151 -4.01 -6.74 2.25
N GLN A 152 -4.24 -7.98 2.70
CA GLN A 152 -5.52 -8.39 3.28
C GLN A 152 -5.59 -7.94 4.73
N THR A 153 -6.70 -7.31 5.11
CA THR A 153 -6.87 -6.67 6.42
C THR A 153 -8.17 -7.04 7.12
N ASP A 154 -8.87 -8.07 6.63
CA ASP A 154 -10.07 -8.63 7.27
C ASP A 154 -9.82 -9.10 8.72
N ASN A 155 -8.56 -9.39 9.07
CA ASN A 155 -8.12 -9.74 10.43
C ASN A 155 -7.44 -8.57 11.17
N ALA A 156 -7.56 -7.33 10.71
CA ALA A 156 -6.87 -6.17 11.27
C ALA A 156 -7.70 -5.33 12.26
N ASN A 157 -9.03 -5.53 12.34
CA ASN A 157 -9.94 -4.65 13.08
C ASN A 157 -9.79 -3.16 12.71
N LEU A 158 -9.63 -2.88 11.41
CA LEU A 158 -9.57 -1.53 10.86
C LEU A 158 -10.96 -1.13 10.36
N TYR A 159 -11.34 0.13 10.60
CA TYR A 159 -12.65 0.66 10.21
C TYR A 159 -12.51 2.07 9.64
N VAL A 160 -13.38 2.40 8.68
CA VAL A 160 -13.57 3.75 8.15
C VAL A 160 -15.06 4.02 8.10
N GLN A 161 -15.53 5.08 8.77
CA GLN A 161 -16.97 5.42 8.81
C GLN A 161 -17.88 4.22 9.18
N ASN A 162 -17.44 3.42 10.16
CA ASN A 162 -18.08 2.18 10.64
C ASN A 162 -18.10 0.99 9.67
N GLU A 163 -17.47 1.10 8.49
CA GLU A 163 -17.29 -0.02 7.59
C GLU A 163 -15.95 -0.71 7.85
N GLN A 164 -15.92 -2.05 7.81
CA GLN A 164 -14.70 -2.80 8.06
C GLN A 164 -13.78 -2.72 6.84
N VAL A 165 -12.52 -2.36 7.06
CA VAL A 165 -11.49 -2.39 6.02
C VAL A 165 -11.01 -3.82 5.81
N VAL A 166 -11.45 -4.47 4.73
CA VAL A 166 -11.12 -5.87 4.41
C VAL A 166 -9.89 -6.02 3.52
N GLY A 167 -9.46 -4.93 2.89
CA GLY A 167 -8.31 -4.95 2.01
C GLY A 167 -7.74 -3.58 1.72
N VAL A 168 -6.43 -3.52 1.46
CA VAL A 168 -5.75 -2.28 1.08
C VAL A 168 -4.77 -2.58 -0.06
N ILE A 169 -4.77 -1.75 -1.09
CA ILE A 169 -3.71 -1.74 -2.11
C ILE A 169 -2.84 -0.50 -1.91
N PHE A 170 -1.53 -0.74 -1.77
CA PHE A 170 -0.52 0.30 -1.81
C PHE A 170 0.15 0.28 -3.17
N ALA A 171 0.25 1.43 -3.83
CA ALA A 171 1.00 1.58 -5.07
C ALA A 171 1.92 2.81 -4.99
N LYS A 172 3.23 2.56 -5.10
CA LYS A 172 4.22 3.64 -5.31
C LYS A 172 4.20 3.96 -6.79
N ASN A 173 3.89 5.21 -7.13
CA ASN A 173 3.74 5.62 -8.52
C ASN A 173 4.21 7.07 -8.71
N THR A 174 4.15 7.57 -9.94
CA THR A 174 4.42 8.95 -10.31
C THR A 174 3.15 9.56 -10.90
N LEU A 175 2.85 10.81 -10.59
CA LEU A 175 1.72 11.55 -11.12
C LEU A 175 2.13 13.01 -11.31
N ASN A 176 1.95 13.56 -12.52
CA ASN A 176 2.50 14.86 -12.90
C ASN A 176 3.99 14.99 -12.51
N ASP A 177 4.77 13.95 -12.81
CA ASP A 177 6.20 13.81 -12.46
C ASP A 177 6.56 13.83 -10.96
N ARG A 178 5.57 13.90 -10.06
CA ARG A 178 5.78 13.79 -8.60
C ARG A 178 5.63 12.35 -8.15
N LYS A 179 6.47 11.92 -7.20
CA LYS A 179 6.32 10.59 -6.59
C LYS A 179 5.16 10.61 -5.61
N VAL A 180 4.31 9.59 -5.67
CA VAL A 180 3.06 9.52 -4.93
C VAL A 180 2.85 8.11 -4.39
N LEU A 181 2.38 8.01 -3.15
CA LEU A 181 1.85 6.77 -2.60
C LEU A 181 0.32 6.80 -2.68
N PHE A 182 -0.23 5.93 -3.53
CA PHE A 182 -1.66 5.67 -3.55
C PHE A 182 -1.98 4.54 -2.57
N THR A 183 -2.91 4.80 -1.66
CA THR A 183 -3.43 3.83 -0.68
C THR A 183 -4.93 3.67 -0.88
N THR A 184 -5.35 2.67 -1.66
CA THR A 184 -6.77 2.38 -1.87
C THR A 184 -7.26 1.35 -0.86
N VAL A 185 -8.20 1.78 -0.04
CA VAL A 185 -8.86 1.00 1.01
C VAL A 185 -10.17 0.46 0.47
N TYR A 186 -10.42 -0.83 0.71
CA TYR A 186 -11.64 -1.54 0.34
C TYR A 186 -12.37 -1.99 1.59
N THR A 187 -13.66 -1.66 1.65
CA THR A 187 -14.51 -2.01 2.78
C THR A 187 -15.35 -3.26 2.49
N ASP A 188 -15.93 -3.84 3.53
CA ASP A 188 -16.84 -4.99 3.46
C ASP A 188 -18.15 -4.67 2.71
N THR A 189 -18.53 -3.39 2.60
CA THR A 189 -19.65 -2.92 1.76
C THR A 189 -19.29 -2.85 0.26
N GLY A 190 -18.02 -3.03 -0.08
CA GLY A 190 -17.50 -2.95 -1.45
C GLY A 190 -17.16 -1.55 -1.91
N LEU A 191 -17.19 -0.55 -1.02
CA LEU A 191 -16.71 0.79 -1.31
C LEU A 191 -15.18 0.80 -1.37
N ALA A 192 -14.66 1.63 -2.27
CA ALA A 192 -13.23 1.88 -2.42
C ALA A 192 -12.96 3.36 -2.16
N LYS A 193 -12.05 3.64 -1.23
CA LYS A 193 -11.59 5.00 -0.92
C LYS A 193 -10.08 5.08 -1.10
N THR A 194 -9.61 6.07 -1.85
CA THR A 194 -8.17 6.24 -2.09
C THR A 194 -7.64 7.41 -1.28
N ILE A 195 -6.72 7.11 -0.37
CA ILE A 195 -5.88 8.09 0.29
C ILE A 195 -4.64 8.26 -0.57
N THR A 196 -4.27 9.50 -0.83
CA THR A 196 -3.08 9.79 -1.63
C THR A 196 -2.21 10.77 -0.88
N MET A 197 -0.91 10.49 -0.87
CA MET A 197 0.09 11.33 -0.21
C MET A 197 1.28 11.51 -1.15
N HIS A 198 1.93 12.67 -1.05
CA HIS A 198 3.25 12.84 -1.63
C HIS A 198 4.18 11.73 -1.11
N PHE A 199 4.93 11.10 -2.00
CA PHE A 199 5.93 10.13 -1.57
C PHE A 199 7.18 10.92 -1.16
N PRO A 200 7.57 10.90 0.12
CA PRO A 200 8.66 11.71 0.62
C PRO A 200 9.98 11.35 -0.06
N ASP A 201 10.87 12.34 -0.20
CA ASP A 201 12.19 12.09 -0.76
C ASP A 201 13.07 11.28 0.21
N ASP A 202 14.11 10.63 -0.32
CA ASP A 202 14.98 9.77 0.48
C ASP A 202 15.78 10.57 1.53
N ASP A 203 16.02 11.86 1.29
CA ASP A 203 16.72 12.78 2.19
C ASP A 203 15.79 13.65 3.04
N ASP A 204 14.47 13.39 3.01
CA ASP A 204 13.50 14.06 3.86
C ASP A 204 13.37 13.38 5.22
N PHE A 205 13.97 14.00 6.24
CA PHE A 205 13.97 13.50 7.62
C PHE A 205 13.01 14.25 8.55
N GLU A 206 12.22 15.17 8.03
CA GLU A 206 11.37 16.07 8.84
C GLU A 206 9.89 15.85 8.54
N SER A 207 9.50 15.59 7.29
CA SER A 207 8.10 15.44 6.91
C SER A 207 7.44 14.22 7.55
N THR A 208 6.25 14.44 8.09
CA THR A 208 5.37 13.42 8.67
C THR A 208 4.35 12.91 7.65
N VAL A 209 3.53 11.92 8.04
CA VAL A 209 2.37 11.50 7.23
C VAL A 209 1.42 12.68 6.97
N GLU A 210 1.24 13.55 7.95
CA GLU A 210 0.28 14.67 7.89
C GLU A 210 0.73 15.70 6.84
N ASP A 211 2.01 16.05 6.86
CA ASP A 211 2.62 16.99 5.91
C ASP A 211 2.47 16.45 4.47
N CYS A 212 2.81 15.18 4.25
CA CYS A 212 2.73 14.53 2.94
C CYS A 212 1.28 14.41 2.41
N MET A 213 0.29 14.35 3.29
CA MET A 213 -1.12 14.26 2.90
C MET A 213 -1.70 15.63 2.56
N THR A 214 -1.44 16.66 3.37
CA THR A 214 -1.97 18.02 3.17
C THR A 214 -1.61 18.58 1.79
N ASP A 215 -0.36 18.44 1.37
CA ASP A 215 0.10 18.88 0.05
C ASP A 215 -0.67 18.22 -1.11
N PHE A 216 -1.08 16.97 -0.92
CA PHE A 216 -1.76 16.19 -1.95
C PHE A 216 -3.27 16.42 -1.95
N ILE A 217 -3.86 16.63 -0.77
CA ILE A 217 -5.25 17.03 -0.56
C ILE A 217 -5.59 18.25 -1.42
N ASP A 218 -4.74 19.27 -1.39
CA ASP A 218 -4.93 20.50 -2.16
C ASP A 218 -4.89 20.28 -3.69
N THR A 219 -4.32 19.16 -4.13
CA THR A 219 -4.11 18.84 -5.55
C THR A 219 -5.22 17.94 -6.14
N PHE A 220 -5.96 17.18 -5.32
CA PHE A 220 -6.64 15.97 -5.83
C PHE A 220 -8.11 15.77 -5.44
N PHE A 221 -8.72 16.69 -4.71
CA PHE A 221 -10.13 16.51 -4.31
C PHE A 221 -11.15 16.93 -5.37
N ASP A 222 -12.25 16.19 -5.39
CA ASP A 222 -13.44 16.52 -6.15
C ASP A 222 -14.03 17.83 -5.63
N GLU A 223 -14.00 18.89 -6.45
CA GLU A 223 -14.60 20.19 -6.14
C GLU A 223 -16.06 20.09 -5.65
N LYS A 224 -16.77 19.00 -6.00
CA LYS A 224 -18.17 18.80 -5.61
C LYS A 224 -18.35 18.16 -4.23
N ASN A 225 -17.34 17.47 -3.70
CA ASN A 225 -17.40 16.72 -2.45
C ASN A 225 -16.03 16.79 -1.73
N LEU A 226 -15.65 17.99 -1.31
CA LEU A 226 -14.49 18.17 -0.44
C LEU A 226 -14.76 17.46 0.89
N PRO A 227 -13.83 16.62 1.39
CA PRO A 227 -13.97 16.02 2.70
C PRO A 227 -13.92 17.12 3.77
N ASP A 228 -14.73 16.95 4.81
CA ASP A 228 -14.64 17.82 5.98
C ASP A 228 -13.41 17.49 6.84
N GLU A 229 -13.11 18.36 7.81
CA GLU A 229 -11.96 18.21 8.71
C GLU A 229 -11.99 16.88 9.48
N GLN A 230 -13.18 16.39 9.82
CA GLN A 230 -13.33 15.12 10.55
C GLN A 230 -13.01 13.92 9.65
N GLU A 231 -13.44 13.95 8.39
CA GLU A 231 -13.13 12.94 7.40
C GLU A 231 -11.64 12.94 7.05
N ILE A 232 -11.01 14.11 6.89
CA ILE A 232 -9.56 14.25 6.70
C ILE A 232 -8.79 13.62 7.86
N ASN A 233 -9.13 13.98 9.11
CA ASN A 233 -8.50 13.42 10.30
C ASN A 233 -8.69 11.89 10.40
N THR A 234 -9.87 11.40 10.00
CA THR A 234 -10.14 9.95 9.96
C THR A 234 -9.22 9.23 8.98
N PHE A 235 -9.03 9.78 7.78
CA PHE A 235 -8.11 9.20 6.79
C PHE A 235 -6.65 9.31 7.20
N MET A 236 -6.26 10.41 7.83
CA MET A 236 -4.90 10.63 8.31
C MET A 236 -4.52 9.61 9.40
N GLU A 237 -5.40 9.40 10.37
CA GLU A 237 -5.21 8.38 11.42
C GLU A 237 -5.23 6.96 10.87
N LEU A 238 -6.06 6.69 9.85
CA LEU A 238 -6.00 5.42 9.13
C LEU A 238 -4.65 5.24 8.43
N GLN A 239 -4.17 6.26 7.70
CA GLN A 239 -2.93 6.19 6.94
C GLN A 239 -1.74 5.91 7.87
N LYS A 240 -1.66 6.57 9.03
CA LYS A 240 -0.63 6.30 10.05
C LYS A 240 -0.60 4.82 10.46
N LYS A 241 -1.77 4.20 10.67
CA LYS A 241 -1.88 2.76 10.98
C LYS A 241 -1.44 1.89 9.80
N LEU A 242 -1.78 2.28 8.58
CA LEU A 242 -1.45 1.56 7.36
C LEU A 242 0.04 1.63 7.01
N ILE A 243 0.72 2.76 7.31
CA ILE A 243 2.18 2.90 7.17
C ILE A 243 2.92 1.83 7.98
N ASN A 244 2.46 1.47 9.18
CA ASN A 244 3.08 0.39 9.96
C ASN A 244 3.12 -0.95 9.21
N LEU A 245 2.15 -1.21 8.32
CA LEU A 245 2.15 -2.41 7.49
C LEU A 245 3.21 -2.31 6.38
N ILE A 246 3.41 -1.13 5.79
CA ILE A 246 4.45 -0.90 4.77
C ILE A 246 5.84 -1.08 5.40
N LEU A 247 6.07 -0.49 6.57
CA LEU A 247 7.36 -0.57 7.27
C LEU A 247 7.81 -2.00 7.55
N TRP A 248 6.87 -2.95 7.64
CA TRP A 248 7.20 -4.37 7.75
C TRP A 248 8.06 -4.85 6.59
N PHE A 249 7.71 -4.46 5.36
CA PHE A 249 8.41 -4.86 4.14
C PHE A 249 9.75 -4.15 3.98
N SER A 250 9.94 -3.01 4.64
CA SER A 250 11.20 -2.25 4.65
C SER A 250 12.27 -2.81 5.59
N GLN A 251 11.94 -3.84 6.39
CA GLN A 251 12.93 -4.53 7.20
C GLN A 251 13.99 -5.21 6.32
N LYS A 252 15.20 -5.39 6.86
CA LYS A 252 16.29 -6.07 6.14
C LYS A 252 15.92 -7.51 5.75
N GLU A 253 15.28 -8.24 6.66
CA GLU A 253 14.88 -9.63 6.50
C GLU A 253 13.45 -9.78 7.05
N PRO A 254 12.43 -9.35 6.28
CA PRO A 254 11.05 -9.47 6.72
C PRO A 254 10.64 -10.95 6.75
N ASP A 255 9.88 -11.34 7.78
CA ASP A 255 9.33 -12.69 7.92
C ASP A 255 8.19 -12.88 6.91
N LEU A 256 8.52 -13.49 5.78
CA LEU A 256 7.66 -13.72 4.62
C LEU A 256 7.68 -15.21 4.25
N ARG A 257 6.48 -15.79 4.08
CA ARG A 257 6.28 -17.17 3.66
C ARG A 257 5.42 -17.23 2.40
N PRO A 258 6.03 -17.20 1.19
CA PRO A 258 5.33 -17.37 -0.07
C PRO A 258 4.62 -18.74 -0.11
N LEU A 259 3.36 -18.78 -0.57
CA LEU A 259 2.62 -20.02 -0.77
C LEU A 259 2.74 -20.58 -2.19
N THR A 260 3.44 -19.85 -3.06
CA THR A 260 3.75 -20.26 -4.43
C THR A 260 5.26 -20.29 -4.65
N PRO A 261 5.76 -21.24 -5.48
CA PRO A 261 7.18 -21.31 -5.81
C PRO A 261 7.65 -20.18 -6.72
N GLU A 262 6.72 -19.51 -7.41
CA GLU A 262 6.99 -18.29 -8.18
C GLU A 262 7.45 -17.20 -7.19
N THR A 263 8.68 -16.70 -7.35
CA THR A 263 9.19 -15.59 -6.55
C THR A 263 8.30 -14.37 -6.73
N THR A 264 7.86 -13.76 -5.64
CA THR A 264 7.04 -12.53 -5.61
C THR A 264 7.72 -11.31 -6.23
N GLN A 265 9.02 -11.39 -6.56
CA GLN A 265 9.89 -10.26 -6.89
C GLN A 265 10.08 -9.96 -8.39
N ALA A 266 9.42 -10.68 -9.31
CA ALA A 266 9.55 -10.34 -10.72
C ALA A 266 8.80 -9.03 -11.01
N ARG A 267 9.55 -7.91 -11.05
CA ARG A 267 9.02 -6.60 -11.45
C ARG A 267 8.35 -6.72 -12.83
N PRO A 268 7.14 -6.16 -13.02
CA PRO A 268 6.49 -6.11 -14.32
C PRO A 268 7.40 -5.47 -15.36
N LYS A 269 7.32 -5.95 -16.60
CA LYS A 269 8.09 -5.43 -17.73
C LYS A 269 7.34 -5.63 -19.03
N LEU A 270 7.76 -4.88 -20.05
CA LEU A 270 7.38 -5.16 -21.43
C LEU A 270 8.14 -6.40 -21.92
N GLU A 271 7.42 -7.31 -22.57
CA GLU A 271 7.95 -8.56 -23.11
C GLU A 271 7.89 -8.53 -24.64
N LEU A 272 8.97 -8.97 -25.29
CA LEU A 272 9.01 -9.08 -26.75
C LEU A 272 8.36 -10.38 -27.20
N ILE A 273 7.17 -10.29 -27.79
CA ILE A 273 6.41 -11.42 -28.33
C ILE A 273 6.24 -11.24 -29.82
N LYS A 274 6.75 -12.19 -30.62
CA LYS A 274 6.61 -12.17 -32.10
C LYS A 274 7.02 -10.82 -32.73
N ARG A 275 8.07 -10.19 -32.20
CA ARG A 275 8.62 -8.87 -32.61
C ARG A 275 7.81 -7.64 -32.19
N GLU A 276 6.76 -7.80 -31.38
CA GLU A 276 6.03 -6.70 -30.77
C GLU A 276 6.30 -6.66 -29.27
N LEU A 277 6.50 -5.47 -28.70
CA LEU A 277 6.52 -5.28 -27.27
C LEU A 277 5.10 -5.37 -26.73
N ARG A 278 4.92 -6.14 -25.65
CA ARG A 278 3.60 -6.39 -25.05
C ARG A 278 3.67 -6.28 -23.53
N LEU A 279 2.60 -5.82 -22.93
CA LEU A 279 2.41 -5.76 -21.49
C LEU A 279 1.36 -6.79 -21.09
N PHE A 280 1.68 -7.62 -20.10
CA PHE A 280 0.78 -8.66 -19.62
C PHE A 280 0.39 -8.45 -18.17
N GLU A 281 -0.90 -8.66 -17.90
CA GLU A 281 -1.37 -8.85 -16.54
C GLU A 281 -0.92 -10.21 -16.00
N ALA A 282 -0.74 -10.30 -14.69
CA ALA A 282 -0.51 -11.58 -14.04
C ALA A 282 -1.73 -12.48 -14.22
N ASN A 283 -1.50 -13.72 -14.65
CA ASN A 283 -2.56 -14.72 -14.84
C ASN A 283 -2.92 -15.48 -13.55
N LYS A 284 -2.08 -15.38 -12.51
CA LYS A 284 -2.18 -16.12 -11.26
C LYS A 284 -1.98 -15.18 -10.07
N TYR A 285 -2.71 -15.44 -8.99
CA TYR A 285 -2.46 -14.81 -7.69
C TYR A 285 -1.24 -15.42 -7.02
N LYS A 286 -0.46 -14.59 -6.32
CA LYS A 286 0.78 -14.96 -5.62
C LYS A 286 0.66 -14.62 -4.13
N PRO A 287 -0.03 -15.45 -3.33
CA PRO A 287 -0.21 -15.20 -1.91
C PRO A 287 1.05 -15.49 -1.09
N THR A 288 1.28 -14.63 -0.11
CA THR A 288 2.36 -14.70 0.88
C THR A 288 1.77 -14.47 2.26
N ILE A 289 2.08 -15.37 3.19
CA ILE A 289 1.77 -15.17 4.61
C ILE A 289 2.91 -14.37 5.25
N VAL A 290 2.55 -13.37 6.03
CA VAL A 290 3.49 -12.41 6.63
C VAL A 290 3.51 -12.58 8.15
N GLY A 291 4.71 -12.76 8.70
CA GLY A 291 4.91 -12.85 10.15
C GLY A 291 4.66 -14.24 10.76
N THR A 292 4.83 -15.34 10.02
CA THR A 292 4.57 -16.71 10.55
C THR A 292 5.46 -17.03 11.76
N GLU A 293 6.76 -16.83 11.66
CA GLU A 293 7.68 -17.10 12.78
C GLU A 293 7.47 -16.11 13.93
N THR A 294 7.15 -14.87 13.60
CA THR A 294 6.85 -13.82 14.58
C THR A 294 5.58 -14.14 15.37
N ASN A 295 4.51 -14.56 14.70
CA ASN A 295 3.25 -14.99 15.29
C ASN A 295 3.45 -16.19 16.22
N LYS A 296 4.25 -17.17 15.80
CA LYS A 296 4.62 -18.32 16.63
C LYS A 296 5.29 -17.88 17.93
N LYS A 297 6.32 -17.03 17.85
CA LYS A 297 7.02 -16.48 19.03
C LYS A 297 6.09 -15.68 19.96
N ILE A 298 5.16 -14.90 19.39
CA ILE A 298 4.15 -14.17 20.18
C ILE A 298 3.27 -15.15 20.96
N ASN A 299 2.72 -16.15 20.28
CA ASN A 299 1.82 -17.12 20.90
C ASN A 299 2.53 -17.94 22.00
N GLU A 300 3.76 -18.39 21.75
CA GLU A 300 4.58 -19.08 22.75
C GLU A 300 4.83 -18.20 23.98
N ALA A 301 5.14 -16.92 23.77
CA ALA A 301 5.38 -15.98 24.85
C ALA A 301 4.11 -15.70 25.69
N ILE A 302 2.95 -15.59 25.04
CA ILE A 302 1.66 -15.43 25.73
C ILE A 302 1.30 -16.68 26.53
N LEU A 303 1.42 -17.87 25.94
CA LEU A 303 1.15 -19.13 26.63
C LEU A 303 2.02 -19.29 27.87
N LYS A 304 3.33 -19.07 27.73
CA LYS A 304 4.26 -19.13 28.86
C LYS A 304 3.90 -18.14 29.98
N ARG A 305 3.54 -16.90 29.61
CA ARG A 305 3.09 -15.90 30.58
C ARG A 305 1.88 -16.39 31.36
N ASP A 306 0.89 -16.97 30.67
CA ASP A 306 -0.35 -17.42 31.30
C ASP A 306 -0.12 -18.62 32.22
N GLU A 307 0.81 -19.53 31.86
CA GLU A 307 1.27 -20.61 32.71
C GLU A 307 2.00 -20.10 33.96
N ASP A 308 2.92 -19.14 33.80
CA ASP A 308 3.65 -18.52 34.92
C ASP A 308 2.70 -17.79 35.88
N LEU A 309 1.70 -17.08 35.34
CA LEU A 309 0.67 -16.41 36.14
C LEU A 309 -0.19 -17.40 36.94
N LYS A 310 -0.60 -18.53 36.34
CA LYS A 310 -1.41 -19.57 37.00
C LYS A 310 -0.62 -20.33 38.07
N SER A 311 0.64 -20.64 37.78
CA SER A 311 1.49 -21.43 38.67
C SER A 311 2.16 -20.62 39.79
N GLY A 312 2.12 -19.29 39.70
CA GLY A 312 2.90 -18.42 40.61
C GLY A 312 4.41 -18.53 40.38
N ASN A 313 4.83 -19.06 39.22
CA ASN A 313 6.23 -19.37 38.90
C ASN A 313 7.01 -18.14 38.41
N TYR A 314 6.98 -17.06 39.18
CA TYR A 314 7.72 -15.83 38.86
C TYR A 314 8.42 -15.27 40.10
N LYS A 315 9.63 -14.72 39.91
CA LYS A 315 10.42 -14.08 40.97
C LYS A 315 9.88 -12.68 41.29
N GLY A 316 9.76 -12.37 42.58
CA GLY A 316 9.41 -11.04 43.11
C GLY A 316 7.91 -10.74 43.12
N THR A 317 7.56 -9.47 43.40
CA THR A 317 6.17 -8.97 43.42
C THR A 317 5.65 -8.53 42.05
N LYS A 318 6.54 -8.43 41.04
CA LYS A 318 6.18 -7.98 39.70
C LYS A 318 5.71 -9.14 38.83
N LYS A 319 4.44 -9.11 38.46
CA LYS A 319 3.84 -10.07 37.53
C LYS A 319 4.46 -9.94 36.12
N PRO A 320 4.69 -11.06 35.41
CA PRO A 320 5.04 -11.03 33.99
C PRO A 320 3.99 -10.23 33.21
N HIS A 321 4.41 -9.25 32.42
CA HIS A 321 3.52 -8.39 31.65
C HIS A 321 4.03 -8.20 30.21
N PRO A 322 3.12 -7.97 29.25
CA PRO A 322 3.51 -7.71 27.87
C PRO A 322 4.21 -6.36 27.73
N ARG A 323 5.34 -6.34 27.03
CA ARG A 323 5.95 -5.14 26.49
C ARG A 323 5.39 -4.90 25.09
N ILE A 324 4.84 -3.71 24.90
CA ILE A 324 4.21 -3.30 23.64
C ILE A 324 5.29 -3.23 22.55
N PRO A 325 5.09 -3.90 21.41
CA PRO A 325 6.00 -3.82 20.28
C PRO A 325 5.90 -2.44 19.61
N HIS A 326 6.99 -1.98 19.02
CA HIS A 326 7.04 -0.68 18.37
C HIS A 326 8.19 -0.61 17.37
N TRP A 327 8.09 0.33 16.43
CA TRP A 327 9.21 0.67 15.56
C TRP A 327 10.24 1.51 16.32
N ASN A 328 11.50 1.07 16.27
CA ASN A 328 12.63 1.84 16.72
C ASN A 328 13.40 2.36 15.51
N PHE A 329 13.73 3.65 15.54
CA PHE A 329 14.42 4.35 14.45
C PHE A 329 15.72 4.93 14.98
N TYR A 330 16.85 4.62 14.35
CA TYR A 330 18.15 5.10 14.82
C TYR A 330 19.15 5.26 13.68
N TRP A 331 20.07 6.22 13.87
CA TRP A 331 21.18 6.44 12.97
C TRP A 331 22.34 5.49 13.29
N LEU A 332 22.82 4.81 12.26
CA LEU A 332 24.12 4.16 12.24
C LEU A 332 25.17 5.13 11.70
N GLY A 333 26.36 5.09 12.28
CA GLY A 333 27.53 5.86 11.86
C GLY A 333 28.46 6.14 13.03
N LYS A 334 29.59 6.79 12.75
CA LYS A 334 30.45 7.33 13.81
C LYS A 334 29.66 8.32 14.67
N ARG A 335 30.00 8.45 15.95
CA ARG A 335 29.31 9.37 16.87
C ARG A 335 29.31 10.79 16.29
N GLY A 336 28.12 11.38 16.15
CA GLY A 336 27.92 12.72 15.57
C GLY A 336 27.70 12.73 14.05
N THR A 337 27.78 11.57 13.38
CA THR A 337 27.48 11.42 11.96
C THR A 337 26.13 10.73 11.76
N LYS A 338 25.41 11.13 10.71
CA LYS A 338 24.14 10.53 10.28
C LYS A 338 24.39 9.77 8.98
N GLU A 339 25.08 8.63 9.06
CA GLU A 339 25.53 7.89 7.87
C GLU A 339 24.42 7.01 7.28
N LYS A 340 23.65 6.32 8.11
CA LYS A 340 22.55 5.46 7.67
C LYS A 340 21.41 5.43 8.67
N TRP A 341 20.22 5.84 8.26
CA TRP A 341 19.04 5.70 9.11
C TRP A 341 18.44 4.30 8.97
N VAL A 342 18.07 3.67 10.09
CA VAL A 342 17.56 2.30 10.14
C VAL A 342 16.26 2.27 10.92
N ASN A 343 15.24 1.61 10.35
CA ASN A 343 14.06 1.15 11.08
C ASN A 343 14.24 -0.29 11.56
N HIS A 344 13.80 -0.56 12.78
CA HIS A 344 13.87 -1.88 13.37
C HIS A 344 12.61 -2.17 14.18
N TRP A 345 11.93 -3.27 13.89
CA TRP A 345 10.79 -3.72 14.67
C TRP A 345 11.27 -4.28 16.01
N ILE A 346 10.90 -3.64 17.12
CA ILE A 346 11.09 -4.22 18.44
C ILE A 346 9.95 -5.21 18.67
N PRO A 347 10.22 -6.52 18.70
CA PRO A 347 9.17 -7.52 18.78
C PRO A 347 8.49 -7.50 20.13
N PHE A 348 7.30 -8.11 20.17
CA PHE A 348 6.60 -8.38 21.41
C PHE A 348 7.46 -9.23 22.33
N GLN A 349 7.49 -8.86 23.61
CA GLN A 349 8.23 -9.57 24.64
C GLN A 349 7.42 -9.57 25.93
N ILE A 350 7.59 -10.63 26.74
CA ILE A 350 7.12 -10.63 28.12
C ILE A 350 8.28 -10.15 29.01
N VAL A 351 8.01 -9.17 29.86
CA VAL A 351 8.99 -8.58 30.76
C VAL A 351 8.56 -8.76 32.21
N GLY A 352 9.56 -8.88 33.09
CA GLY A 352 9.34 -9.17 34.50
C GLY A 352 9.03 -10.65 34.76
N GLY A 353 8.96 -11.00 36.03
CA GLY A 353 8.63 -12.35 36.47
C GLY A 353 9.54 -13.45 35.91
N VAL A 354 10.86 -13.26 36.00
CA VAL A 354 11.85 -14.30 35.69
C VAL A 354 11.48 -15.58 36.43
N PRO A 355 11.48 -16.77 35.79
CA PRO A 355 11.15 -18.02 36.46
C PRO A 355 11.96 -18.19 37.74
N LYS A 356 11.36 -18.76 38.78
CA LYS A 356 12.16 -19.25 39.91
C LYS A 356 13.05 -20.37 39.34
N ASP A 357 14.36 -20.13 39.24
CA ASP A 357 15.30 -21.21 38.95
C ASP A 357 15.01 -22.34 39.93
N LYS A 358 14.60 -23.50 39.40
CA LYS A 358 14.62 -24.73 40.17
C LYS A 358 16.10 -25.03 40.38
N GLY A 359 16.64 -24.58 41.52
CA GLY A 359 18.00 -24.90 41.91
C GLY A 359 18.25 -26.40 41.74
N LEU A 360 19.31 -26.74 41.03
CA LEU A 360 19.93 -28.07 41.06
C LEU A 360 20.46 -28.37 42.46
#